data_AF-A0AAU2R4S9-F1
#
_entry.id   AF-A0AAU2R4S9-F1
#
_cell.length_a   1.000
_cell.length_b   1.000
_cell.length_c   1.000
_cell.angle_alpha   90.00
_cell.angle_beta   90.00
_cell.angle_gamma   90.00
#
_symmetry.space_group_name_H-M   'P 1'
#
loop_
_entity.id
_entity.type
_entity.pdbx_description
1 polymer ?
#
loop_
_entity_poly.entity_id
_entity_poly.type
_entity_poly.pdbx_seq_one_letter_code
_entity_poly.pdbx_strand_id
1 'polypeptide(L)'
;MTTALTLEADPYVLPLPGPESLVVLDRWISAGNTHPNSRYSDDVWSMGPLIDNPGDSIHKINLRRCPASLRSEFRRLIWVLINGELRPTYVQERGFRNRSRDGVLSMRDNVLQWMKFARWLDRQGVSQASDCTVEHWEAYAAKIASSGCTRVHAQTVLNWLSDLWAFDQLSASPCGVTQPPWESEGIDDYLPASTGEAGGENKTEPLDPAVIGPLLTWSIRMVEDFSDDILAAWAERRRMHARVTATPSTRGGLAAVKNYLQPLVDSGALLPATVSRKHGITLAHHYVAAVTGASWNQVHDFATRRGLRALAARRPGPSPMQVPVTGRIEGRPWREFMDYEETPILVRHLATAATIVILYLTGMRPQENGAELHLMQHSAGFK
;
A
#
# COMPACT_ATOMS: atom_id res chain seq x y z
N MET A 1 16.64 57.98 -7.89
CA MET A 1 16.78 56.58 -8.31
C MET A 1 17.54 55.83 -7.23
N THR A 2 16.85 55.01 -6.44
CA THR A 2 17.49 53.97 -5.63
C THR A 2 16.48 52.82 -5.56
N THR A 3 16.75 51.80 -6.37
CA THR A 3 15.93 50.61 -6.52
C THR A 3 16.12 49.75 -5.26
N ALA A 4 15.15 49.78 -4.34
CA ALA A 4 15.07 48.78 -3.30
C ALA A 4 14.57 47.49 -3.95
N LEU A 5 15.51 46.58 -4.25
CA LEU A 5 15.19 45.19 -4.53
C LEU A 5 14.53 44.61 -3.28
N THR A 6 13.20 44.51 -3.30
CA THR A 6 12.47 43.61 -2.42
C THR A 6 12.98 42.20 -2.67
N LEU A 7 13.80 41.67 -1.77
CA LEU A 7 14.07 40.23 -1.70
C LEU A 7 12.71 39.54 -1.64
N GLU A 8 12.33 38.83 -2.70
CA GLU A 8 11.21 37.90 -2.64
C GLU A 8 11.45 36.95 -1.46
N ALA A 9 10.46 36.83 -0.58
CA ALA A 9 10.53 35.90 0.54
C ALA A 9 10.65 34.48 -0.01
N ASP A 10 11.75 33.81 0.33
CA ASP A 10 12.02 32.46 -0.15
C ASP A 10 10.96 31.47 0.37
N PRO A 11 10.15 30.87 -0.52
CA PRO A 11 8.98 30.07 -0.11
C PRO A 11 9.36 28.76 0.60
N TYR A 12 10.62 28.33 0.50
CA TYR A 12 11.11 27.10 1.15
C TYR A 12 11.62 27.35 2.57
N VAL A 13 11.90 28.61 2.94
CA VAL A 13 12.40 28.96 4.27
C VAL A 13 11.25 29.05 5.26
N LEU A 14 11.30 28.20 6.29
CA LEU A 14 10.31 28.19 7.35
C LEU A 14 10.66 29.18 8.47
N PRO A 15 9.66 29.85 9.06
CA PRO A 15 9.88 30.72 10.21
C PRO A 15 10.29 29.91 11.45
N LEU A 16 10.87 30.60 12.43
CA LEU A 16 11.19 29.98 13.72
C LEU A 16 9.89 29.64 14.47
N PRO A 17 9.65 28.38 14.88
CA PRO A 17 8.46 28.03 15.65
C PRO A 17 8.56 28.61 17.07
N GLY A 18 7.44 29.17 17.55
CA GLY A 18 7.27 29.55 18.96
C GLY A 18 6.96 28.32 19.84
N PRO A 19 7.02 28.45 21.18
CA PRO A 19 6.74 27.34 22.10
C PRO A 19 5.36 26.70 21.91
N GLU A 20 4.37 27.50 21.50
CA GLU A 20 2.98 27.08 21.27
C GLU A 20 2.69 26.73 19.81
N SER A 21 3.67 26.85 18.91
CA SER A 21 3.50 26.46 17.51
C SER A 21 3.20 24.96 17.42
N LEU A 22 2.31 24.60 16.51
CA LEU A 22 2.01 23.19 16.24
C LEU A 22 3.19 22.49 15.57
N VAL A 23 3.36 21.21 15.86
CA VAL A 23 4.45 20.40 15.28
C VAL A 23 4.21 20.14 13.80
N VAL A 24 2.96 19.87 13.41
CA VAL A 24 2.58 19.69 12.00
C VAL A 24 1.77 20.91 11.56
N LEU A 25 2.18 21.58 10.47
CA LEU A 25 1.43 22.70 9.90
C LEU A 25 0.14 22.21 9.22
N ASP A 26 -0.93 23.01 9.30
CA ASP A 26 -2.27 22.68 8.80
C ASP A 26 -2.28 22.25 7.33
N ARG A 27 -1.38 22.80 6.49
CA ARG A 27 -1.23 22.43 5.08
C ARG A 27 -0.89 20.95 4.85
N TRP A 28 -0.37 20.27 5.88
CA TRP A 28 0.02 18.86 5.85
C TRP A 28 -1.01 17.93 6.48
N ILE A 29 -2.08 18.48 7.05
CA ILE A 29 -3.11 17.72 7.75
C ILE A 29 -4.32 17.60 6.83
N SER A 30 -4.69 16.38 6.46
CA SER A 30 -5.89 16.15 5.67
C SER A 30 -7.15 16.57 6.44
N ALA A 31 -8.15 17.12 5.75
CA ALA A 31 -9.35 17.69 6.38
C ALA A 31 -10.16 16.71 7.26
N GLY A 32 -10.00 15.40 7.05
CA GLY A 32 -10.63 14.34 7.86
C GLY A 32 -9.78 13.83 9.02
N ASN A 33 -8.55 14.30 9.17
CA ASN A 33 -7.64 13.86 10.22
C ASN A 33 -8.03 14.50 11.56
N THR A 34 -8.26 13.65 12.56
CA THR A 34 -8.71 14.09 13.90
C THR A 34 -7.66 13.82 14.98
N HIS A 35 -6.45 13.40 14.59
CA HIS A 35 -5.39 13.12 15.55
C HIS A 35 -4.89 14.40 16.23
N PRO A 36 -4.62 14.36 17.54
CA PRO A 36 -4.10 15.53 18.25
C PRO A 36 -2.72 15.90 17.73
N ASN A 37 -2.52 17.20 17.52
CA ASN A 37 -1.24 17.78 17.13
C ASN A 37 -0.49 18.25 18.37
N SER A 38 0.78 17.88 18.47
CA SER A 38 1.66 18.27 19.57
C SER A 38 2.10 19.74 19.43
N ARG A 39 2.52 20.35 20.54
CA ARG A 39 3.15 21.67 20.56
C ARG A 39 4.66 21.53 20.41
N TYR A 40 5.30 22.54 19.82
CA TYR A 40 6.74 22.58 19.64
C TYR A 40 7.50 22.50 20.98
N SER A 41 6.94 23.05 22.06
CA SER A 41 7.51 22.94 23.41
C SER A 41 7.47 21.53 24.00
N ASP A 42 6.58 20.65 23.53
CA ASP A 42 6.43 19.29 24.05
C ASP A 42 7.71 18.46 23.87
N ASP A 43 7.97 17.55 24.80
CA ASP A 43 9.09 16.61 24.71
C ASP A 43 8.80 15.39 23.83
N VAL A 44 7.52 15.11 23.55
CA VAL A 44 7.07 13.98 22.76
C VAL A 44 6.08 14.46 21.72
N TRP A 45 6.45 14.33 20.45
CA TRP A 45 5.64 14.75 19.32
C TRP A 45 4.90 13.58 18.68
N SER A 46 3.60 13.75 18.45
CA SER A 46 2.77 12.80 17.71
C SER A 46 2.90 13.04 16.20
N MET A 47 3.16 11.98 15.42
CA MET A 47 3.06 12.04 13.95
C MET A 47 1.66 11.69 13.44
N GLY A 48 0.69 11.49 14.34
CA GLY A 48 -0.71 11.21 13.99
C GLY A 48 -1.35 12.20 12.99
N PRO A 49 -1.11 13.53 13.07
CA PRO A 49 -1.65 14.47 12.09
C PRO A 49 -1.20 14.26 10.64
N LEU A 50 -0.17 13.43 10.41
CA LEU A 50 0.32 13.05 9.08
C LEU A 50 -0.19 11.68 8.61
N ILE A 51 -1.02 11.00 9.41
CA ILE A 51 -1.50 9.63 9.18
C ILE A 51 -3.02 9.67 9.02
N ASP A 52 -3.49 9.47 7.79
CA ASP A 52 -4.93 9.53 7.48
C ASP A 52 -5.62 8.17 7.53
N ASN A 53 -4.85 7.09 7.41
CA ASN A 53 -5.37 5.73 7.44
C ASN A 53 -5.62 5.28 8.88
N PRO A 54 -6.88 4.95 9.28
CA PRO A 54 -7.20 4.52 10.63
C PRO A 54 -6.50 3.22 11.07
N GLY A 55 -6.02 2.41 10.12
CA GLY A 55 -5.29 1.16 10.39
C GLY A 55 -3.79 1.34 10.65
N ASP A 56 -3.23 2.52 10.36
CA ASP A 56 -1.80 2.75 10.48
C ASP A 56 -1.39 3.10 11.92
N SER A 57 -0.21 2.63 12.32
CA SER A 57 0.31 2.88 13.66
C SER A 57 0.73 4.34 13.84
N ILE A 58 0.18 5.01 14.86
CA ILE A 58 0.60 6.37 15.22
C ILE A 58 1.98 6.34 15.87
N HIS A 59 2.95 6.95 15.20
CA HIS A 59 4.32 7.04 15.68
C HIS A 59 4.56 8.31 16.51
N LYS A 60 5.50 8.22 17.47
CA LYS A 60 5.89 9.34 18.33
C LYS A 60 7.38 9.59 18.26
N ILE A 61 7.77 10.87 18.20
CA ILE A 61 9.16 11.32 18.29
C ILE A 61 9.41 11.75 19.73
N ASN A 62 10.34 11.10 20.41
CA ASN A 62 10.71 11.43 21.79
C ASN A 62 12.03 12.19 21.80
N LEU A 63 11.96 13.51 22.00
CA LEU A 63 13.11 14.42 21.97
C LEU A 63 14.02 14.27 23.19
N ARG A 64 13.56 13.63 24.28
CA ARG A 64 14.40 13.31 25.45
C ARG A 64 15.50 12.31 25.12
N ARG A 65 15.38 11.59 23.99
CA ARG A 65 16.43 10.71 23.46
C ARG A 65 17.60 11.47 22.84
N CYS A 66 17.45 12.78 22.61
CA CYS A 66 18.52 13.69 22.22
C CYS A 66 19.28 14.19 23.47
N PRO A 67 20.63 14.24 23.42
CA PRO A 67 21.44 14.88 24.45
C PRO A 67 20.98 16.30 24.76
N ALA A 68 21.13 16.74 26.01
CA ALA A 68 20.56 18.01 26.47
C ALA A 68 21.16 19.22 25.75
N SER A 69 22.46 19.17 25.44
CA SER A 69 23.21 20.18 24.68
C SER A 69 22.63 20.42 23.29
N LEU A 70 22.38 19.35 22.54
CA LEU A 70 21.92 19.39 21.14
C LEU A 70 20.40 19.41 20.97
N ARG A 71 19.63 19.27 22.07
CA ARG A 71 18.17 19.03 22.00
C ARG A 71 17.41 20.16 21.31
N SER A 72 17.75 21.42 21.58
CA SER A 72 17.06 22.58 21.01
C SER A 72 17.25 22.66 19.49
N GLU A 73 18.47 22.45 19.02
CA GLU A 73 18.81 22.49 17.59
C GLU A 73 18.21 21.32 16.83
N PHE A 74 18.36 20.09 17.34
CA PHE A 74 17.72 18.91 16.72
C PHE A 74 16.20 19.01 16.74
N ARG A 75 15.59 19.58 17.80
CA ARG A 75 14.15 19.86 17.81
C ARG A 75 13.75 20.76 16.64
N ARG A 76 14.49 21.83 16.39
CA ARG A 76 14.27 22.73 15.25
C ARG A 76 14.47 22.02 13.92
N LEU A 77 15.58 21.30 13.74
CA LEU A 77 15.87 20.54 12.51
C LEU A 77 14.76 19.53 12.20
N ILE A 78 14.28 18.80 13.20
CA ILE A 78 13.19 17.82 13.03
C ILE A 78 11.87 18.53 12.68
N TRP A 79 11.59 19.68 13.28
CA TRP A 79 10.40 20.46 12.90
C TRP A 79 10.48 20.95 11.46
N VAL A 80 11.67 21.36 10.98
CA VAL A 80 11.89 21.75 9.59
C VAL A 80 11.78 20.54 8.65
N LEU A 81 12.30 19.36 9.02
CA LEU A 81 12.08 18.11 8.28
C LEU A 81 10.57 17.78 8.18
N ILE A 82 9.81 17.94 9.27
CA ILE A 82 8.37 17.66 9.33
C ILE A 82 7.55 18.66 8.51
N ASN A 83 8.02 19.88 8.28
CA ASN A 83 7.17 20.92 7.67
C ASN A 83 7.70 21.48 6.36
N GLY A 84 8.98 21.29 6.09
CA GLY A 84 9.69 21.83 4.94
C GLY A 84 9.58 20.93 3.73
N GLU A 85 10.02 21.49 2.61
CA GLU A 85 10.14 20.80 1.33
C GLU A 85 11.53 21.09 0.77
N LEU A 86 12.25 20.05 0.38
CA LEU A 86 13.56 20.23 -0.26
C LEU A 86 13.40 20.97 -1.58
N ARG A 87 14.36 21.84 -1.90
CA ARG A 87 14.36 22.59 -3.15
C ARG A 87 14.46 21.62 -4.34
N PRO A 88 13.76 21.89 -5.45
CA PRO A 88 13.81 21.03 -6.64
C PRO A 88 15.23 20.77 -7.17
N THR A 89 16.14 21.75 -7.05
CA THR A 89 17.55 21.60 -7.43
C THR A 89 18.24 20.49 -6.64
N TYR A 90 18.02 20.45 -5.33
CA TYR A 90 18.57 19.42 -4.44
C TYR A 90 17.95 18.03 -4.71
N VAL A 91 16.66 17.99 -5.09
CA VAL A 91 15.96 16.74 -5.43
C VAL A 91 16.48 16.16 -6.75
N GLN A 92 16.73 17.00 -7.75
CA GLN A 92 17.22 16.58 -9.08
C GLN A 92 18.64 15.98 -9.01
N GLU A 93 19.52 16.57 -8.21
CA GLU A 93 20.92 16.13 -8.07
C GLU A 93 21.05 14.73 -7.44
N ARG A 94 20.10 14.32 -6.57
CA ARG A 94 20.17 13.03 -5.85
C ARG A 94 19.47 11.86 -6.52
N GLY A 95 18.75 12.07 -7.63
CA GLY A 95 18.28 11.03 -8.57
C GLY A 95 17.41 9.86 -8.06
N PHE A 96 17.21 9.69 -6.75
CA PHE A 96 16.64 8.46 -6.16
C PHE A 96 15.28 8.65 -5.49
N ARG A 97 14.82 9.90 -5.30
CA ARG A 97 13.49 10.21 -4.77
C ARG A 97 13.01 11.51 -5.41
N ASN A 98 12.20 11.43 -6.47
CA ASN A 98 11.51 12.58 -7.08
C ASN A 98 10.45 13.24 -6.17
N ARG A 99 10.67 13.24 -4.85
CA ARG A 99 9.73 13.76 -3.85
C ARG A 99 10.42 14.86 -3.05
N SER A 100 9.78 16.03 -2.99
CA SER A 100 10.20 17.16 -2.15
C SER A 100 10.12 16.83 -0.64
N ARG A 101 9.40 15.76 -0.27
CA ARG A 101 9.12 15.33 1.09
C ARG A 101 9.00 13.80 1.19
N ASP A 102 9.55 13.25 2.25
CA ASP A 102 9.48 11.82 2.58
C ASP A 102 8.14 11.41 3.23
N GLY A 103 7.76 10.13 3.07
CA GLY A 103 6.61 9.56 3.79
C GLY A 103 6.88 9.39 5.30
N VAL A 104 5.82 9.30 6.11
CA VAL A 104 5.87 9.30 7.59
C VAL A 104 6.81 8.23 8.17
N LEU A 105 6.83 7.02 7.59
CA LEU A 105 7.73 5.95 8.03
C LEU A 105 9.20 6.26 7.75
N SER A 106 9.52 6.78 6.57
CA SER A 106 10.88 7.21 6.22
C SER A 106 11.34 8.36 7.11
N MET A 107 10.46 9.34 7.35
CA MET A 107 10.73 10.47 8.24
C MET A 107 11.01 10.01 9.68
N ARG A 108 10.21 9.06 10.20
CA ARG A 108 10.47 8.44 11.52
C ARG A 108 11.87 7.83 11.58
N ASP A 109 12.24 7.04 10.58
CA ASP A 109 13.52 6.33 10.56
C ASP A 109 14.70 7.29 10.39
N ASN A 110 14.53 8.33 9.58
CA ASN A 110 15.46 9.45 9.45
C ASN A 110 15.71 10.11 10.81
N VAL A 111 14.64 10.53 11.51
CA VAL A 111 14.73 11.12 12.86
C VAL A 111 15.42 10.18 13.85
N LEU A 112 15.18 8.86 13.78
CA LEU A 112 15.87 7.91 14.64
C LEU A 112 17.38 7.86 14.37
N GLN A 113 17.82 7.98 13.11
CA GLN A 113 19.24 8.06 12.79
C GLN A 113 19.85 9.40 13.24
N TRP A 114 19.15 10.51 13.09
CA TRP A 114 19.56 11.81 13.63
C TRP A 114 19.77 11.75 15.15
N MET A 115 18.85 11.10 15.88
CA MET A 115 19.00 10.91 17.33
C MET A 115 20.19 10.01 17.70
N LYS A 116 20.55 9.02 16.87
CA LYS A 116 21.75 8.21 17.09
C LYS A 116 23.02 9.02 16.83
N PHE A 117 23.00 9.86 15.80
CA PHE A 117 24.10 10.76 15.46
C PHE A 117 24.31 11.81 16.54
N ALA A 118 23.25 12.49 17.02
CA ALA A 118 23.33 13.44 18.12
C ALA A 118 23.96 12.83 19.38
N ARG A 119 23.55 11.60 19.75
CA ARG A 119 24.16 10.87 20.88
C ARG A 119 25.62 10.50 20.64
N TRP A 120 26.05 10.35 19.40
CA TRP A 120 27.44 10.08 19.08
C TRP A 120 28.27 11.37 19.14
N LEU A 121 27.76 12.47 18.58
CA LEU A 121 28.36 13.81 18.67
C LEU A 121 28.59 14.24 20.13
N ASP A 122 27.58 14.05 20.99
CA ASP A 122 27.70 14.36 22.42
C ASP A 122 28.83 13.56 23.10
N ARG A 123 29.08 12.31 22.68
CA ARG A 123 30.23 11.52 23.16
C ARG A 123 31.57 12.00 22.61
N GLN A 124 31.57 12.68 21.46
CA GLN A 124 32.76 13.35 20.93
C GLN A 124 32.97 14.74 21.57
N GLY A 125 32.10 15.16 22.50
CA GLY A 125 32.18 16.47 23.15
C GLY A 125 31.59 17.61 22.32
N VAL A 126 30.86 17.31 21.25
CA VAL A 126 30.20 18.30 20.39
C VAL A 126 28.89 18.74 21.07
N SER A 127 28.81 20.03 21.42
CA SER A 127 27.67 20.61 22.13
C SER A 127 26.74 21.45 21.26
N GLN A 128 27.17 21.85 20.06
CA GLN A 128 26.39 22.59 19.07
C GLN A 128 26.53 21.92 17.70
N ALA A 129 25.49 22.00 16.86
CA ALA A 129 25.49 21.41 15.53
C ALA A 129 26.54 22.07 14.62
N SER A 130 26.83 23.36 14.82
CA SER A 130 27.89 24.09 14.12
C SER A 130 29.31 23.62 14.45
N ASP A 131 29.51 22.98 15.60
CA ASP A 131 30.81 22.44 16.00
C ASP A 131 31.09 21.06 15.36
N CYS A 132 30.11 20.49 14.65
CA CYS A 132 30.30 19.26 13.89
C CYS A 132 31.17 19.55 12.66
N THR A 133 32.43 19.12 12.69
CA THR A 133 33.37 19.31 11.58
C THR A 133 33.30 18.20 10.54
N VAL A 134 34.04 18.35 9.44
CA VAL A 134 34.17 17.31 8.40
C VAL A 134 34.72 16.00 8.98
N GLU A 135 35.72 16.08 9.88
CA GLU A 135 36.31 14.91 10.53
C GLU A 135 35.29 14.13 11.37
N HIS A 136 34.30 14.82 11.95
CA HIS A 136 33.21 14.15 12.67
C HIS A 136 32.29 13.38 11.71
N TRP A 137 32.00 13.94 10.54
CA TRP A 137 31.24 13.25 9.50
C TRP A 137 31.96 12.01 8.99
N GLU A 138 33.25 12.14 8.64
CA GLU A 138 34.09 11.03 8.20
C GLU A 138 34.17 9.92 9.25
N ALA A 139 34.41 10.27 10.52
CA ALA A 139 34.49 9.31 11.62
C ALA A 139 33.15 8.59 11.84
N TYR A 140 32.02 9.29 11.71
CA TYR A 140 30.70 8.64 11.83
C TYR A 140 30.37 7.76 10.62
N ALA A 141 30.73 8.17 9.41
CA ALA A 141 30.58 7.35 8.21
C ALA A 141 31.43 6.08 8.29
N ALA A 142 32.70 6.18 8.70
CA ALA A 142 33.57 5.03 8.94
C ALA A 142 32.99 4.08 10.02
N LYS A 143 32.37 4.63 11.06
CA LYS A 143 31.65 3.85 12.08
C LYS A 143 30.43 3.13 11.50
N ILE A 144 29.68 3.75 10.58
CA ILE A 144 28.57 3.09 9.88
C ILE A 144 29.12 1.97 8.99
N ALA A 145 30.15 2.26 8.19
CA ALA A 145 30.77 1.31 7.27
C ALA A 145 31.31 0.06 8.00
N SER A 146 31.87 0.24 9.20
CA SER A 146 32.39 -0.83 10.05
C SER A 146 31.33 -1.52 10.94
N SER A 147 30.07 -1.07 10.92
CA SER A 147 29.01 -1.64 11.77
C SER A 147 28.46 -3.00 11.29
N GLY A 148 28.93 -3.50 10.15
CA GLY A 148 28.45 -4.73 9.52
C GLY A 148 27.10 -4.58 8.81
N CYS A 149 26.61 -3.36 8.60
CA CYS A 149 25.41 -3.12 7.80
C CYS A 149 25.69 -3.23 6.29
N THR A 150 24.65 -3.48 5.50
CA THR A 150 24.79 -3.56 4.04
C THR A 150 25.16 -2.21 3.42
N ARG A 151 25.82 -2.23 2.26
CA ARG A 151 26.14 -1.01 1.48
C ARG A 151 24.92 -0.13 1.23
N VAL A 152 23.77 -0.74 0.88
CA VAL A 152 22.49 -0.05 0.66
C VAL A 152 21.96 0.61 1.93
N HIS A 153 22.06 -0.07 3.08
CA HIS A 153 21.64 0.53 4.34
C HIS A 153 22.56 1.69 4.74
N ALA A 154 23.87 1.53 4.61
CA ALA A 154 24.84 2.59 4.85
C ALA A 154 24.53 3.82 3.97
N GLN A 155 24.32 3.62 2.67
CA GLN A 155 23.92 4.65 1.72
C GLN A 155 22.66 5.38 2.17
N THR A 156 21.63 4.64 2.58
CA THR A 156 20.37 5.22 3.06
C THR A 156 20.60 6.09 4.30
N VAL A 157 21.41 5.62 5.25
CA VAL A 157 21.73 6.37 6.47
C VAL A 157 22.55 7.62 6.15
N LEU A 158 23.57 7.55 5.29
CA LEU A 158 24.35 8.72 4.90
C LEU A 158 23.50 9.77 4.16
N ASN A 159 22.58 9.33 3.30
CA ASN A 159 21.62 10.23 2.65
C ASN A 159 20.74 10.96 3.67
N TRP A 160 20.21 10.24 4.66
CA TRP A 160 19.45 10.83 5.76
C TRP A 160 20.29 11.78 6.62
N LEU A 161 21.59 11.54 6.78
CA LEU A 161 22.47 12.47 7.48
C LEU A 161 22.69 13.75 6.67
N SER A 162 22.80 13.67 5.35
CA SER A 162 22.85 14.89 4.51
C SER A 162 21.57 15.71 4.59
N ASP A 163 20.43 15.07 4.83
CA ASP A 163 19.18 15.79 5.07
C ASP A 163 19.30 16.75 6.27
N LEU A 164 20.17 16.49 7.28
CA LEU A 164 20.40 17.46 8.37
C LEU A 164 20.86 18.80 7.81
N TRP A 165 21.89 18.78 6.96
CA TRP A 165 22.45 19.96 6.33
C TRP A 165 21.48 20.60 5.34
N ALA A 166 20.78 19.78 4.55
CA ALA A 166 19.83 20.27 3.56
C ALA A 166 18.63 20.99 4.20
N PHE A 167 18.04 20.40 5.26
CA PHE A 167 16.92 21.01 5.97
C PHE A 167 17.35 22.14 6.90
N ASP A 168 18.60 22.18 7.38
CA ASP A 168 19.09 23.34 8.16
C ASP A 168 19.01 24.65 7.36
N GLN A 169 19.30 24.59 6.06
CA GLN A 169 19.22 25.72 5.13
C GLN A 169 17.79 26.20 4.87
N LEU A 170 16.78 25.44 5.26
CA LEU A 170 15.37 25.78 5.12
C LEU A 170 14.79 26.41 6.40
N SER A 171 15.63 26.75 7.36
CA SER A 171 15.25 27.47 8.58
C SER A 171 15.57 28.96 8.45
N ALA A 172 14.67 29.84 8.92
CA ALA A 172 14.98 31.26 9.08
C ALA A 172 16.11 31.53 10.09
N SER A 173 16.43 30.54 10.94
CA SER A 173 17.58 30.55 11.84
C SER A 173 18.25 29.16 11.76
N PRO A 174 19.16 28.95 10.80
CA PRO A 174 19.93 27.73 10.69
C PRO A 174 20.79 27.50 11.94
N CYS A 175 21.02 26.24 12.29
CA CYS A 175 21.89 25.81 13.37
C CYS A 175 23.37 25.77 12.94
N GLY A 176 23.65 25.93 11.64
CA GLY A 176 25.01 25.96 11.11
C GLY A 176 25.58 24.57 10.86
N VAL A 177 24.73 23.59 10.54
CA VAL A 177 25.18 22.23 10.23
C VAL A 177 26.18 22.29 9.06
N THR A 178 27.36 21.71 9.21
CA THR A 178 28.34 21.65 8.12
C THR A 178 27.91 20.64 7.05
N GLN A 179 28.25 20.93 5.79
CA GLN A 179 27.99 20.02 4.68
C GLN A 179 28.80 18.73 4.87
N PRO A 180 28.18 17.54 4.84
CA PRO A 180 28.93 16.29 4.85
C PRO A 180 29.80 16.16 3.59
N PRO A 181 31.02 15.61 3.71
CA PRO A 181 31.99 15.61 2.61
C PRO A 181 31.53 14.79 1.40
N TRP A 182 30.75 13.73 1.62
CA TRP A 182 30.18 12.92 0.54
C TRP A 182 29.17 13.65 -0.35
N GLU A 183 28.66 14.82 0.05
CA GLU A 183 27.84 15.65 -0.85
C GLU A 183 28.67 16.24 -2.00
N SER A 184 29.94 16.56 -1.76
CA SER A 184 30.84 17.15 -2.76
C SER A 184 31.79 16.14 -3.39
N GLU A 185 32.21 15.14 -2.63
CA GLU A 185 33.25 14.17 -3.04
C GLU A 185 32.66 12.91 -3.69
N GLY A 186 31.36 12.69 -3.52
CA GLY A 186 30.71 11.44 -3.86
C GLY A 186 30.67 10.48 -2.67
N ILE A 187 29.61 9.69 -2.61
CA ILE A 187 29.30 8.86 -1.43
C ILE A 187 29.99 7.50 -1.43
N ASP A 188 30.47 7.03 -2.57
CA ASP A 188 30.94 5.65 -2.72
C ASP A 188 32.14 5.29 -1.83
N ASP A 189 33.03 6.25 -1.55
CA ASP A 189 34.21 6.11 -0.69
C ASP A 189 33.87 6.03 0.81
N TYR A 190 32.65 6.45 1.17
CA TYR A 190 32.14 6.47 2.54
C TYR A 190 31.32 5.23 2.91
N LEU A 191 31.19 4.29 1.97
CA LEU A 191 30.36 3.10 2.11
C LEU A 191 31.20 1.85 2.38
N PRO A 192 30.63 0.81 3.03
CA PRO A 192 31.26 -0.50 3.10
C PRO A 192 31.72 -0.97 1.72
N ALA A 193 32.89 -1.62 1.66
CA ALA A 193 33.41 -2.21 0.44
C ALA A 193 32.31 -3.01 -0.28
N SER A 194 32.25 -2.88 -1.60
CA SER A 194 31.38 -3.71 -2.43
C SER A 194 31.90 -5.14 -2.36
N THR A 195 31.53 -5.87 -1.31
CA THR A 195 31.54 -7.32 -1.35
C THR A 195 30.59 -7.66 -2.49
N GLY A 196 31.04 -8.38 -3.51
CA GLY A 196 30.18 -8.83 -4.62
C GLY A 196 28.93 -9.58 -4.17
N GLU A 197 28.85 -9.91 -2.88
CA GLU A 197 27.62 -10.01 -2.10
C GLU A 197 26.93 -8.64 -1.99
N ALA A 198 26.34 -8.19 -3.10
CA ALA A 198 25.20 -7.30 -3.00
C ALA A 198 24.27 -7.92 -1.96
N GLY A 199 24.12 -7.26 -0.82
CA GLY A 199 23.11 -7.57 0.18
C GLY A 199 21.76 -7.39 -0.48
N GLY A 200 21.36 -8.38 -1.28
CA GLY A 200 20.19 -8.38 -2.09
C GLY A 200 19.00 -8.28 -1.17
N GLU A 201 18.18 -7.28 -1.44
CA GLU A 201 16.83 -7.13 -0.93
C GLU A 201 15.94 -8.37 -1.16
N ASN A 202 16.43 -9.38 -1.87
CA ASN A 202 15.82 -10.69 -2.07
C ASN A 202 16.67 -11.78 -1.41
N LYS A 203 16.55 -11.94 -0.08
CA LYS A 203 17.00 -13.15 0.62
C LYS A 203 16.16 -14.38 0.26
N THR A 204 15.02 -14.17 -0.38
CA THR A 204 14.25 -15.25 -1.00
C THR A 204 14.97 -15.65 -2.27
N GLU A 205 15.42 -16.91 -2.32
CA GLU A 205 15.91 -17.53 -3.54
C GLU A 205 14.95 -17.17 -4.69
N PRO A 206 15.45 -16.63 -5.82
CA PRO A 206 14.60 -16.34 -6.96
C PRO A 206 13.75 -17.57 -7.28
N LEU A 207 12.43 -17.38 -7.44
CA LEU A 207 11.55 -18.46 -7.82
C LEU A 207 12.12 -19.13 -9.07
N ASP A 208 12.26 -20.45 -9.02
CA ASP A 208 12.80 -21.25 -10.12
C ASP A 208 12.18 -20.77 -11.45
N PRO A 209 12.98 -20.50 -12.50
CA PRO A 209 12.51 -20.15 -13.83
C PRO A 209 11.38 -21.06 -14.34
N ALA A 210 11.40 -22.35 -13.99
CA ALA A 210 10.38 -23.33 -14.31
C ALA A 210 9.02 -23.08 -13.63
N VAL A 211 8.99 -22.29 -12.55
CA VAL A 211 7.77 -21.89 -11.82
C VAL A 211 7.31 -20.49 -12.25
N ILE A 212 8.23 -19.52 -12.30
CA ILE A 212 7.88 -18.13 -12.59
C ILE A 212 7.47 -17.92 -14.05
N GLY A 213 8.11 -18.63 -14.98
CA GLY A 213 7.79 -18.56 -16.41
C GLY A 213 6.32 -18.91 -16.68
N PRO A 214 5.86 -20.13 -16.34
CA PRO A 214 4.47 -20.53 -16.51
C PRO A 214 3.49 -19.64 -15.72
N LEU A 215 3.83 -19.24 -14.49
CA LEU A 215 2.98 -18.36 -13.68
C LEU A 215 2.77 -17.01 -14.37
N LEU A 216 3.84 -16.40 -14.89
CA LEU A 216 3.75 -15.12 -15.59
C LEU A 216 3.00 -15.27 -16.91
N THR A 217 3.27 -16.31 -17.70
CA THR A 217 2.54 -16.59 -18.94
C THR A 217 1.05 -16.69 -18.67
N TRP A 218 0.62 -17.48 -17.69
CA TRP A 218 -0.80 -17.61 -17.36
C TRP A 218 -1.39 -16.36 -16.72
N SER A 219 -0.59 -15.58 -15.99
CA SER A 219 -1.05 -14.30 -15.43
C SER A 219 -1.32 -13.28 -16.54
N ILE A 220 -0.42 -13.17 -17.53
CA ILE A 220 -0.63 -12.31 -18.71
C ILE A 220 -1.87 -12.77 -19.47
N ARG A 221 -2.01 -14.08 -19.75
CA ARG A 221 -3.21 -14.61 -20.43
C ARG A 221 -4.50 -14.36 -19.66
N MET A 222 -4.50 -14.45 -18.32
CA MET A 222 -5.67 -14.10 -17.51
C MET A 222 -6.08 -12.63 -17.69
N VAL A 223 -5.11 -11.73 -17.84
CA VAL A 223 -5.36 -10.30 -18.03
C VAL A 223 -5.73 -9.96 -19.47
N GLU A 224 -5.05 -10.53 -20.46
CA GLU A 224 -5.22 -10.18 -21.87
C GLU A 224 -6.33 -10.99 -22.56
N ASP A 225 -6.38 -12.31 -22.34
CA ASP A 225 -7.28 -13.19 -23.09
C ASP A 225 -8.64 -13.41 -22.41
N PHE A 226 -8.69 -13.36 -21.06
CA PHE A 226 -9.86 -13.84 -20.28
C PHE A 226 -10.54 -12.76 -19.43
N SER A 227 -9.96 -11.55 -19.34
CA SER A 227 -10.45 -10.50 -18.44
C SER A 227 -11.86 -10.04 -18.82
N ASP A 228 -12.14 -9.86 -20.10
CA ASP A 228 -13.46 -9.44 -20.61
C ASP A 228 -14.57 -10.42 -20.20
N ASP A 229 -14.32 -11.73 -20.36
CA ASP A 229 -15.27 -12.77 -19.96
C ASP A 229 -15.53 -12.74 -18.44
N ILE A 230 -14.47 -12.58 -17.63
CA ILE A 230 -14.56 -12.53 -16.17
C ILE A 230 -15.30 -11.28 -15.70
N LEU A 231 -15.02 -10.12 -16.29
CA LEU A 231 -15.65 -8.86 -15.97
C LEU A 231 -17.12 -8.83 -16.40
N ALA A 232 -17.44 -9.37 -17.58
CA ALA A 232 -18.82 -9.53 -18.05
C ALA A 232 -19.62 -10.47 -17.14
N ALA A 233 -19.03 -11.60 -16.73
CA ALA A 233 -19.61 -12.51 -15.75
C ALA A 233 -19.86 -11.83 -14.40
N TRP A 234 -18.90 -11.01 -13.92
CA TRP A 234 -19.06 -10.27 -12.67
C TRP A 234 -20.19 -9.23 -12.74
N ALA A 235 -20.28 -8.50 -13.85
CA ALA A 235 -21.36 -7.55 -14.09
C ALA A 235 -22.72 -8.27 -14.11
N GLU A 236 -22.83 -9.40 -14.82
CA GLU A 236 -24.07 -10.17 -14.86
C GLU A 236 -24.45 -10.74 -13.50
N ARG A 237 -23.49 -11.30 -12.76
CA ARG A 237 -23.71 -11.79 -11.39
C ARG A 237 -24.27 -10.69 -10.49
N ARG A 238 -23.71 -9.48 -10.56
CA ARG A 238 -24.22 -8.31 -9.81
C ARG A 238 -25.64 -7.93 -10.24
N ARG A 239 -25.95 -7.95 -11.55
CA ARG A 239 -27.32 -7.71 -12.05
C ARG A 239 -28.30 -8.76 -11.53
N MET A 240 -27.97 -10.05 -11.64
CA MET A 240 -28.75 -11.15 -11.09
C MET A 240 -28.98 -10.99 -9.58
N HIS A 241 -27.93 -10.60 -8.85
CA HIS A 241 -28.03 -10.41 -7.41
C HIS A 241 -28.97 -9.26 -7.02
N ALA A 242 -28.81 -8.10 -7.68
CA ALA A 242 -29.66 -6.94 -7.46
C ALA A 242 -31.14 -7.23 -7.79
N ARG A 243 -31.39 -7.95 -8.89
CA ARG A 243 -32.74 -8.36 -9.29
C ARG A 243 -33.43 -9.21 -8.22
N VAL A 244 -32.76 -10.23 -7.70
CA VAL A 244 -33.32 -11.09 -6.64
C VAL A 244 -33.64 -10.29 -5.38
N THR A 245 -32.76 -9.37 -4.99
CA THR A 245 -32.96 -8.51 -3.81
C THR A 245 -34.21 -7.63 -3.95
N ALA A 246 -34.50 -7.15 -5.16
CA ALA A 246 -35.66 -6.32 -5.46
C ALA A 246 -36.96 -7.11 -5.75
N THR A 247 -36.89 -8.44 -5.90
CA THR A 247 -38.02 -9.25 -6.36
C THR A 247 -38.94 -9.63 -5.19
N PRO A 248 -40.22 -9.19 -5.17
CA PRO A 248 -41.17 -9.61 -4.15
C PRO A 248 -41.65 -11.04 -4.37
N SER A 249 -42.15 -11.68 -3.30
CA SER A 249 -42.72 -13.02 -3.40
C SER A 249 -44.07 -13.00 -4.13
N THR A 250 -44.16 -13.71 -5.26
CA THR A 250 -45.41 -13.81 -6.06
C THR A 250 -45.79 -15.26 -6.34
N ARG A 251 -47.08 -15.56 -6.55
CA ARG A 251 -47.51 -16.92 -6.96
C ARG A 251 -46.80 -17.40 -8.24
N GLY A 252 -46.60 -16.48 -9.20
CA GLY A 252 -45.86 -16.75 -10.44
C GLY A 252 -44.40 -17.17 -10.18
N GLY A 253 -43.70 -16.47 -9.27
CA GLY A 253 -42.33 -16.82 -8.89
C GLY A 253 -42.23 -18.23 -8.29
N LEU A 254 -43.13 -18.61 -7.37
CA LEU A 254 -43.13 -19.96 -6.81
C LEU A 254 -43.44 -21.04 -7.86
N ALA A 255 -44.33 -20.75 -8.82
CA ALA A 255 -44.59 -21.64 -9.94
C ALA A 255 -43.35 -21.82 -10.83
N ALA A 256 -42.62 -20.74 -11.10
CA ALA A 256 -41.36 -20.79 -11.86
C ALA A 256 -40.28 -21.63 -11.15
N VAL A 257 -40.13 -21.49 -9.83
CA VAL A 257 -39.22 -22.33 -9.02
C VAL A 257 -39.56 -23.81 -9.14
N LYS A 258 -40.85 -24.15 -9.04
CA LYS A 258 -41.31 -25.54 -9.21
C LYS A 258 -41.00 -26.07 -10.61
N ASN A 259 -41.34 -25.30 -11.64
CA ASN A 259 -41.14 -25.69 -13.03
C ASN A 259 -39.65 -25.87 -13.37
N TYR A 260 -38.76 -25.14 -12.69
CA TYR A 260 -37.31 -25.27 -12.87
C TYR A 260 -36.72 -26.45 -12.07
N LEU A 261 -37.01 -26.57 -10.78
CA LEU A 261 -36.36 -27.57 -9.92
C LEU A 261 -37.00 -28.96 -9.97
N GLN A 262 -38.32 -29.05 -10.13
CA GLN A 262 -39.03 -30.34 -10.07
C GLN A 262 -38.55 -31.31 -11.17
N PRO A 263 -38.38 -30.90 -12.44
CA PRO A 263 -37.85 -31.80 -13.47
C PRO A 263 -36.43 -32.31 -13.16
N LEU A 264 -35.57 -31.47 -12.57
CA LEU A 264 -34.21 -31.87 -12.18
C LEU A 264 -34.23 -32.90 -11.05
N VAL A 265 -35.13 -32.71 -10.08
CA VAL A 265 -35.33 -33.66 -8.99
C VAL A 265 -35.84 -35.01 -9.50
N ASP A 266 -36.86 -35.00 -10.36
CA ASP A 266 -37.53 -36.20 -10.85
C ASP A 266 -36.66 -37.01 -11.80
N SER A 267 -35.90 -36.34 -12.68
CA SER A 267 -34.97 -36.98 -13.63
C SER A 267 -33.67 -37.46 -12.98
N GLY A 268 -33.40 -37.07 -11.73
CA GLY A 268 -32.14 -37.39 -11.06
C GLY A 268 -30.95 -36.53 -11.49
N ALA A 269 -31.17 -35.46 -12.26
CA ALA A 269 -30.14 -34.56 -12.74
C ALA A 269 -29.41 -33.83 -11.60
N LEU A 270 -28.27 -33.23 -11.96
CA LEU A 270 -27.51 -32.36 -11.05
C LEU A 270 -28.31 -31.09 -10.72
N LEU A 271 -28.14 -30.58 -9.50
CA LEU A 271 -28.82 -29.39 -9.02
C LEU A 271 -27.83 -28.23 -8.89
N PRO A 272 -28.20 -26.99 -9.28
CA PRO A 272 -27.33 -25.83 -9.10
C PRO A 272 -26.87 -25.72 -7.65
N ALA A 273 -25.56 -25.84 -7.43
CA ALA A 273 -24.99 -25.98 -6.11
C ALA A 273 -23.96 -24.90 -5.82
N THR A 274 -23.82 -24.56 -4.54
CA THR A 274 -22.84 -23.61 -4.02
C THR A 274 -22.19 -24.20 -2.76
N VAL A 275 -21.00 -23.70 -2.42
CA VAL A 275 -20.26 -24.09 -1.22
C VAL A 275 -20.57 -23.10 -0.10
N SER A 276 -21.23 -23.57 0.95
CA SER A 276 -21.51 -22.81 2.16
C SER A 276 -20.54 -23.18 3.28
N ARG A 277 -19.93 -22.19 3.95
CA ARG A 277 -19.07 -22.40 5.13
C ARG A 277 -19.74 -23.20 6.25
N LYS A 278 -21.05 -22.98 6.48
CA LYS A 278 -21.78 -23.62 7.58
C LYS A 278 -22.33 -25.01 7.22
N HIS A 279 -22.52 -25.26 5.93
CA HIS A 279 -23.40 -26.31 5.46
C HIS A 279 -22.77 -27.22 4.40
N GLY A 280 -21.52 -26.97 4.01
CA GLY A 280 -20.88 -27.64 2.89
C GLY A 280 -21.59 -27.31 1.58
N ILE A 281 -21.61 -28.25 0.66
CA ILE A 281 -22.32 -28.12 -0.62
C ILE A 281 -23.84 -28.05 -0.36
N THR A 282 -24.49 -27.05 -0.92
CA THR A 282 -25.94 -26.82 -0.80
C THR A 282 -26.50 -26.25 -2.10
N LEU A 283 -27.83 -26.15 -2.22
CA LEU A 283 -28.47 -25.51 -3.37
C LEU A 283 -28.04 -24.04 -3.51
N ALA A 284 -27.74 -23.60 -4.74
CA ALA A 284 -27.44 -22.23 -5.12
C ALA A 284 -28.72 -21.37 -5.17
N HIS A 285 -29.27 -21.06 -4.00
CA HIS A 285 -30.58 -20.39 -3.87
C HIS A 285 -30.65 -19.07 -4.63
N HIS A 286 -29.56 -18.29 -4.63
CA HIS A 286 -29.53 -16.99 -5.26
C HIS A 286 -29.53 -17.07 -6.79
N TYR A 287 -28.78 -18.04 -7.34
CA TYR A 287 -28.81 -18.36 -8.75
C TYR A 287 -30.20 -18.83 -9.19
N VAL A 288 -30.77 -19.80 -8.47
CA VAL A 288 -32.12 -20.33 -8.78
C VAL A 288 -33.17 -19.22 -8.74
N ALA A 289 -33.12 -18.34 -7.73
CA ALA A 289 -34.02 -17.19 -7.63
C ALA A 289 -33.87 -16.26 -8.85
N ALA A 290 -32.64 -15.98 -9.26
CA ALA A 290 -32.36 -15.09 -10.39
C ALA A 290 -32.85 -15.65 -11.73
N VAL A 291 -32.63 -16.95 -12.01
CA VAL A 291 -33.06 -17.56 -13.28
C VAL A 291 -34.57 -17.82 -13.36
N THR A 292 -35.23 -18.00 -12.21
CA THR A 292 -36.68 -18.22 -12.14
C THR A 292 -37.49 -16.92 -11.98
N GLY A 293 -36.84 -15.80 -11.68
CA GLY A 293 -37.51 -14.54 -11.36
C GLY A 293 -38.31 -14.61 -10.05
N ALA A 294 -37.96 -15.52 -9.15
CA ALA A 294 -38.60 -15.68 -7.85
C ALA A 294 -37.82 -14.93 -6.76
N SER A 295 -38.51 -14.62 -5.66
CA SER A 295 -37.83 -14.10 -4.47
C SER A 295 -36.98 -15.19 -3.80
N TRP A 296 -35.90 -14.80 -3.12
CA TRP A 296 -35.03 -15.73 -2.41
C TRP A 296 -35.79 -16.61 -1.39
N ASN A 297 -36.71 -16.01 -0.64
CA ASN A 297 -37.52 -16.71 0.37
C ASN A 297 -38.34 -17.87 -0.24
N GLN A 298 -38.88 -17.68 -1.44
CA GLN A 298 -39.66 -18.73 -2.10
C GLN A 298 -38.81 -19.92 -2.51
N VAL A 299 -37.58 -19.67 -2.97
CA VAL A 299 -36.61 -20.74 -3.26
C VAL A 299 -36.21 -21.43 -1.97
N HIS A 300 -35.92 -20.68 -0.91
CA HIS A 300 -35.55 -21.22 0.39
C HIS A 300 -36.64 -22.11 1.00
N ASP A 301 -37.88 -21.64 1.03
CA ASP A 301 -39.01 -22.38 1.56
C ASP A 301 -39.28 -23.65 0.75
N PHE A 302 -39.22 -23.54 -0.59
CA PHE A 302 -39.40 -24.69 -1.47
C PHE A 302 -38.28 -25.72 -1.26
N ALA A 303 -37.03 -25.28 -1.23
CA ALA A 303 -35.87 -26.14 -1.02
C ALA A 303 -35.92 -26.84 0.34
N THR A 304 -36.35 -26.14 1.39
CA THR A 304 -36.50 -26.69 2.74
C THR A 304 -37.59 -27.76 2.78
N ARG A 305 -38.79 -27.48 2.25
CA ARG A 305 -39.91 -28.44 2.23
C ARG A 305 -39.62 -29.70 1.41
N ARG A 306 -38.80 -29.57 0.37
CA ARG A 306 -38.42 -30.67 -0.52
C ARG A 306 -37.09 -31.33 -0.16
N GLY A 307 -36.43 -30.90 0.91
CA GLY A 307 -35.14 -31.46 1.34
C GLY A 307 -34.01 -31.27 0.31
N LEU A 308 -34.08 -30.24 -0.54
CA LEU A 308 -33.17 -30.08 -1.68
C LEU A 308 -31.74 -29.77 -1.28
N ARG A 309 -31.52 -29.28 -0.06
CA ARG A 309 -30.16 -29.08 0.47
C ARG A 309 -29.35 -30.38 0.47
N ALA A 310 -29.89 -31.44 1.09
CA ALA A 310 -29.20 -32.73 1.15
C ALA A 310 -29.10 -33.38 -0.24
N LEU A 311 -30.06 -33.10 -1.12
CA LEU A 311 -30.04 -33.60 -2.48
C LEU A 311 -28.96 -32.92 -3.33
N ALA A 312 -28.84 -31.59 -3.27
CA ALA A 312 -27.81 -30.82 -3.97
C ALA A 312 -26.40 -31.18 -3.49
N ALA A 313 -26.23 -31.49 -2.20
CA ALA A 313 -24.96 -31.98 -1.66
C ALA A 313 -24.52 -33.31 -2.29
N ARG A 314 -25.46 -34.18 -2.65
CA ARG A 314 -25.19 -35.48 -3.33
C ARG A 314 -25.11 -35.36 -4.84
N ARG A 315 -25.68 -34.30 -5.41
CA ARG A 315 -25.80 -34.08 -6.87
C ARG A 315 -25.41 -32.64 -7.22
N PRO A 316 -24.18 -32.20 -6.90
CA PRO A 316 -23.76 -30.84 -7.20
C PRO A 316 -23.71 -30.61 -8.70
N GLY A 317 -24.37 -29.55 -9.15
CA GLY A 317 -24.40 -29.11 -10.54
C GLY A 317 -24.00 -27.66 -10.70
N PRO A 318 -23.66 -27.26 -11.94
CA PRO A 318 -23.24 -25.91 -12.24
C PRO A 318 -24.39 -24.90 -12.16
N SER A 319 -24.01 -23.63 -12.08
CA SER A 319 -24.90 -22.47 -12.12
C SER A 319 -24.53 -21.58 -13.32
N PRO A 320 -24.76 -22.03 -14.57
CA PRO A 320 -24.31 -21.34 -15.77
C PRO A 320 -25.05 -20.00 -15.95
N MET A 321 -24.28 -18.94 -16.21
CA MET A 321 -24.82 -17.62 -16.57
C MET A 321 -24.87 -17.45 -18.10
N GLN A 322 -25.83 -16.65 -18.57
CA GLN A 322 -26.00 -16.34 -19.99
C GLN A 322 -25.11 -15.18 -20.42
N VAL A 323 -23.80 -15.38 -20.30
CA VAL A 323 -22.76 -14.47 -20.81
C VAL A 323 -21.89 -15.22 -21.82
N PRO A 324 -21.48 -14.58 -22.92
CA PRO A 324 -20.62 -15.23 -23.90
C PRO A 324 -19.25 -15.52 -23.29
N VAL A 325 -18.66 -16.65 -23.69
CA VAL A 325 -17.25 -16.97 -23.43
C VAL A 325 -16.49 -16.73 -24.73
N THR A 326 -15.62 -15.73 -24.74
CA THR A 326 -14.90 -15.27 -25.92
C THR A 326 -13.42 -15.68 -25.91
N GLY A 327 -12.84 -15.81 -24.71
CA GLY A 327 -11.46 -16.20 -24.51
C GLY A 327 -11.17 -17.62 -25.02
N ARG A 328 -9.93 -17.86 -25.47
CA ARG A 328 -9.55 -19.14 -26.08
C ARG A 328 -8.21 -19.69 -25.59
N ILE A 329 -8.11 -21.01 -25.50
CA ILE A 329 -6.86 -21.76 -25.30
C ILE A 329 -6.73 -22.72 -26.48
N GLU A 330 -5.64 -22.60 -27.26
CA GLU A 330 -5.41 -23.42 -28.45
C GLU A 330 -6.63 -23.45 -29.40
N GLY A 331 -7.23 -22.27 -29.63
CA GLY A 331 -8.40 -22.08 -30.49
C GLY A 331 -9.75 -22.53 -29.91
N ARG A 332 -9.77 -23.22 -28.77
CA ARG A 332 -11.01 -23.66 -28.09
C ARG A 332 -11.42 -22.66 -27.01
N PRO A 333 -12.73 -22.44 -26.75
CA PRO A 333 -13.17 -21.64 -25.62
C PRO A 333 -12.50 -22.11 -24.32
N TRP A 334 -11.99 -21.17 -23.53
CA TRP A 334 -11.30 -21.52 -22.28
C TRP A 334 -12.26 -22.11 -21.22
N ARG A 335 -13.56 -21.85 -21.36
CA ARG A 335 -14.64 -22.42 -20.57
C ARG A 335 -15.85 -22.74 -21.44
N GLU A 336 -16.67 -23.69 -20.98
CA GLU A 336 -17.96 -23.97 -21.60
C GLU A 336 -19.00 -22.87 -21.29
N PHE A 337 -18.99 -22.38 -20.05
CA PHE A 337 -19.81 -21.28 -19.57
C PHE A 337 -19.14 -20.56 -18.40
N MET A 338 -19.58 -19.34 -18.11
CA MET A 338 -19.23 -18.63 -16.88
C MET A 338 -20.21 -19.03 -15.77
N ASP A 339 -19.66 -19.55 -14.68
CA ASP A 339 -20.46 -20.05 -13.55
C ASP A 339 -20.70 -18.94 -12.50
N TYR A 340 -21.95 -18.80 -12.07
CA TYR A 340 -22.37 -17.80 -11.08
C TYR A 340 -21.62 -17.91 -9.75
N GLU A 341 -21.31 -19.12 -9.30
CA GLU A 341 -20.68 -19.40 -8.00
C GLU A 341 -19.15 -19.27 -8.08
N GLU A 342 -18.53 -19.57 -9.23
CA GLU A 342 -17.08 -19.41 -9.42
C GLU A 342 -16.64 -17.99 -9.75
N THR A 343 -17.53 -17.16 -10.30
CA THR A 343 -17.18 -15.80 -10.77
C THR A 343 -16.42 -14.95 -9.72
N PRO A 344 -16.79 -14.92 -8.42
CA PRO A 344 -16.01 -14.17 -7.42
C PRO A 344 -14.56 -14.65 -7.29
N ILE A 345 -14.33 -15.96 -7.43
CA ILE A 345 -12.98 -16.55 -7.37
C ILE A 345 -12.18 -16.14 -8.60
N LEU A 346 -12.79 -16.15 -9.78
CA LEU A 346 -12.16 -15.71 -11.03
C LEU A 346 -11.77 -14.23 -10.99
N VAL A 347 -12.62 -13.35 -10.46
CA VAL A 347 -12.29 -11.93 -10.26
C VAL A 347 -11.08 -11.78 -9.33
N ARG A 348 -11.01 -12.56 -8.24
CA ARG A 348 -9.85 -12.56 -7.36
C ARG A 348 -8.58 -13.04 -8.08
N HIS A 349 -8.69 -14.07 -8.91
CA HIS A 349 -7.56 -14.54 -9.72
C HIS A 349 -7.13 -13.53 -10.78
N LEU A 350 -8.05 -12.82 -11.41
CA LEU A 350 -7.74 -11.73 -12.34
C LEU A 350 -6.97 -10.60 -11.64
N ALA A 351 -7.42 -10.16 -10.46
CA ALA A 351 -6.72 -9.15 -9.67
C ALA A 351 -5.33 -9.63 -9.23
N THR A 352 -5.22 -10.90 -8.83
CA THR A 352 -3.94 -11.53 -8.46
C THR A 352 -2.99 -11.58 -9.66
N ALA A 353 -3.49 -11.98 -10.83
CA ALA A 353 -2.72 -12.04 -12.07
C ALA A 353 -2.21 -10.66 -12.49
N ALA A 354 -3.08 -9.63 -12.45
CA ALA A 354 -2.68 -8.25 -12.71
C ALA A 354 -1.59 -7.78 -11.73
N THR A 355 -1.73 -8.11 -10.44
CA THR A 355 -0.73 -7.81 -9.42
C THR A 355 0.60 -8.50 -9.72
N ILE A 356 0.58 -9.79 -10.07
CA ILE A 356 1.79 -10.55 -10.44
C ILE A 356 2.49 -9.89 -11.64
N VAL A 357 1.73 -9.54 -12.69
CA VAL A 357 2.29 -8.90 -13.89
C VAL A 357 2.92 -7.56 -13.55
N ILE A 358 2.24 -6.71 -12.76
CA ILE A 358 2.76 -5.41 -12.34
C ILE A 358 4.04 -5.58 -11.54
N LEU A 359 4.01 -6.38 -10.46
CA LEU A 359 5.17 -6.58 -9.58
C LEU A 359 6.37 -7.17 -10.34
N TYR A 360 6.11 -8.09 -11.26
CA TYR A 360 7.16 -8.71 -12.06
C TYR A 360 7.78 -7.73 -13.07
N LEU A 361 6.97 -6.93 -13.76
CA LEU A 361 7.46 -6.00 -14.79
C LEU A 361 8.08 -4.72 -14.20
N THR A 362 7.62 -4.25 -13.04
CA THR A 362 8.16 -3.03 -12.41
C THR A 362 9.33 -3.30 -11.48
N GLY A 363 9.53 -4.54 -11.03
CA GLY A 363 10.52 -4.88 -10.00
C GLY A 363 10.23 -4.27 -8.63
N MET A 364 9.04 -3.68 -8.44
CA MET A 364 8.62 -3.00 -7.21
C MET A 364 8.01 -3.97 -6.21
N ARG A 365 8.16 -3.70 -4.91
CA ARG A 365 7.59 -4.53 -3.84
C ARG A 365 6.11 -4.18 -3.60
N PRO A 366 5.27 -5.10 -3.07
CA PRO A 366 3.86 -4.83 -2.78
C PRO A 366 3.60 -3.58 -1.91
N GLN A 367 4.55 -3.22 -1.05
CA GLN A 367 4.48 -2.05 -0.17
C GLN A 367 4.58 -0.71 -0.93
N GLU A 368 5.01 -0.72 -2.19
CA GLU A 368 5.23 0.47 -3.01
C GLU A 368 4.00 0.79 -3.89
N ASN A 369 3.12 -0.19 -4.12
CA ASN A 369 1.88 -0.07 -4.89
C ASN A 369 0.63 0.14 -4.01
N GLY A 370 0.80 0.62 -2.78
CA GLY A 370 -0.28 0.74 -1.80
C GLY A 370 -1.53 1.43 -2.35
N ALA A 371 -1.38 2.46 -3.20
CA ALA A 371 -2.50 3.17 -3.83
C ALA A 371 -3.23 2.35 -4.91
N GLU A 372 -2.51 1.61 -5.75
CA GLU A 372 -3.10 0.77 -6.80
C GLU A 372 -3.74 -0.52 -6.23
N LEU A 373 -3.11 -1.11 -5.21
CA LEU A 373 -3.66 -2.24 -4.46
C LEU A 373 -4.95 -1.86 -3.71
N HIS A 374 -5.03 -0.64 -3.15
CA HIS A 374 -6.25 -0.13 -2.52
C HIS A 374 -7.38 0.05 -3.56
N LEU A 375 -7.07 0.57 -4.75
CA LEU A 375 -8.04 0.74 -5.84
C LEU A 375 -8.57 -0.61 -6.36
N MET A 376 -7.73 -1.65 -6.44
CA MET A 376 -8.17 -2.99 -6.82
C MET A 376 -9.03 -3.67 -5.75
N GLN A 377 -8.69 -3.52 -4.46
CA GLN A 377 -9.47 -4.08 -3.35
C GLN A 377 -10.86 -3.42 -3.21
N HIS A 378 -10.95 -2.10 -3.43
CA HIS A 378 -12.24 -1.39 -3.43
C HIS A 378 -13.07 -1.64 -4.68
N SER A 379 -12.45 -1.83 -5.85
CA SER A 379 -13.15 -2.17 -7.10
C SER A 379 -13.71 -3.61 -7.09
N ALA A 380 -13.08 -4.51 -6.32
CA ALA A 380 -13.56 -5.88 -6.10
C ALA A 380 -14.76 -5.96 -5.13
N GLY A 381 -15.22 -4.85 -4.54
CA GLY A 381 -16.46 -4.81 -3.77
C GLY A 381 -16.43 -5.69 -2.51
N PHE A 382 -15.31 -5.74 -1.79
CA PHE A 382 -15.28 -6.33 -0.46
C PHE A 382 -15.90 -5.36 0.55
N LYS A 383 -17.14 -5.65 0.95
CA LYS A 383 -17.63 -5.45 2.32
C LYS A 383 -17.93 -6.80 2.92
#